data_AF-A0A9N8DT76-F1
#
_entry.id   AF-A0A9N8DT76-F1
#
_cell.length_a   1.000
_cell.length_b   1.000
_cell.length_c   1.000
_cell.angle_alpha   90.00
_cell.angle_beta   90.00
_cell.angle_gamma   90.00
#
_symmetry.space_group_name_H-M   'P 1'
#
loop_
_entity.id
_entity.type
_entity.pdbx_description
1 polymer ?
#
loop_
_entity_poly.entity_id
_entity_poly.type
_entity_poly.pdbx_seq_one_letter_code
_entity_poly.pdbx_strand_id
1 'polypeptide(L)'
;MRMPHIKTIIKKRQQGSLNKESNWAKANFRWATQLLIRSGRFPDSELHKLMVDGPDGEKVLPDCFNKEKLPCFNDYNVIYFDESHKKVRVGTIGSNGKPVQIRFKRLANGKIAKPGEGGSYREAGTELGMKYTEEARFCLGVGKKMVDGDEVGFRLPLFEYTEQTLVTDKDWQDAFEREMLRPRSLTGEKKGPWYSTGREKGVSYKTDPVTVMKHIGTAAEKWLKANHGIVTVQDFYQKVECNPALRAVLKDKYKRAFPGDKLTECLAMFADARDGPPQPRDHTKADNPYESKFGDSWRDEVEKSTSMKKIVNIQLMVEYMMGLNDHIPRFGGRPTGNNAPFMPLDDCLNKDHDDGVLRHCAATSLLPKEDPRKFSLRTPLLVASAYKRVWNHENGWPTSKRIVQDINRVPTAWQLVYDNEGLNTGKAANGHRGDAQRAAKTNRRNWGGARKKKEIPMDVWYHPDAREALDEFKKRSKQIYYGDDYIDSEEADLEELLVMDPDAVEQGDTVEEVQGVEGNTPGSEATEDQVEVS
;
A
#
# COMPACT_ATOMS: atom_id res chain seq x y z
N MET A 1 -31.07 -37.01 -5.77
CA MET A 1 -30.07 -37.42 -6.79
C MET A 1 -29.12 -36.25 -7.02
N ARG A 2 -27.82 -36.38 -6.68
CA ARG A 2 -26.80 -35.40 -7.11
C ARG A 2 -26.51 -35.64 -8.59
N MET A 3 -26.58 -34.60 -9.41
CA MET A 3 -26.19 -34.73 -10.82
C MET A 3 -24.73 -35.24 -10.91
N PRO A 4 -24.43 -36.15 -11.85
CA PRO A 4 -23.05 -36.52 -12.13
C PRO A 4 -22.28 -35.27 -12.54
N HIS A 5 -21.14 -35.01 -11.88
CA HIS A 5 -20.28 -33.87 -12.17
C HIS A 5 -18.86 -34.38 -12.40
N ILE A 6 -18.18 -33.77 -13.36
CA ILE A 6 -16.76 -34.02 -13.64
C ILE A 6 -15.98 -32.86 -13.02
N LYS A 7 -15.08 -33.16 -12.08
CA LYS A 7 -14.13 -32.19 -11.55
C LYS A 7 -12.87 -32.23 -12.40
N THR A 8 -12.66 -31.21 -13.22
CA THR A 8 -11.39 -31.00 -13.92
C THR A 8 -10.56 -29.97 -13.16
N ILE A 9 -9.26 -30.23 -13.04
CA ILE A 9 -8.31 -29.23 -12.54
C ILE A 9 -8.12 -28.21 -13.66
N ILE A 10 -8.47 -26.95 -13.39
CA ILE A 10 -8.18 -25.85 -14.30
C ILE A 10 -6.66 -25.72 -14.40
N LYS A 11 -6.10 -26.06 -15.57
CA LYS A 11 -4.67 -25.85 -15.85
C LYS A 11 -4.40 -24.35 -15.91
N LYS A 12 -3.34 -23.89 -15.26
CA LYS A 12 -2.87 -22.51 -15.42
C LYS A 12 -2.50 -22.28 -16.89
N ARG A 13 -3.08 -21.25 -17.50
CA ARG A 13 -2.77 -20.85 -18.87
C ARG A 13 -1.35 -20.29 -18.92
N GLN A 14 -0.57 -20.66 -19.94
CA GLN A 14 0.71 -20.02 -20.21
C GLN A 14 0.47 -18.54 -20.53
N GLN A 15 1.26 -17.64 -19.94
CA GLN A 15 1.27 -16.23 -20.34
C GLN A 15 2.04 -16.10 -21.65
N GLY A 16 1.43 -15.41 -22.62
CA GLY A 16 1.96 -15.29 -23.97
C GLY A 16 1.84 -16.56 -24.82
N SER A 17 2.59 -16.60 -25.92
CA SER A 17 2.57 -17.71 -26.87
C SER A 17 3.96 -17.94 -27.46
N LEU A 18 4.31 -19.23 -27.59
CA LEU A 18 5.47 -19.69 -28.38
C LEU A 18 5.10 -20.01 -29.83
N ASN A 19 3.81 -19.90 -30.17
CA ASN A 19 3.31 -20.11 -31.52
C ASN A 19 3.13 -18.76 -32.24
N LYS A 20 3.91 -18.55 -33.31
CA LYS A 20 3.88 -17.35 -34.15
C LYS A 20 2.49 -17.09 -34.74
N GLU A 21 1.79 -18.16 -35.09
CA GLU A 21 0.47 -18.07 -35.72
C GLU A 21 -0.66 -17.74 -34.74
N SER A 22 -0.37 -17.76 -33.44
CA SER A 22 -1.36 -17.43 -32.43
C SER A 22 -1.81 -15.98 -32.51
N ASN A 23 -3.08 -15.73 -32.18
CA ASN A 23 -3.63 -14.37 -32.08
C ASN A 23 -2.82 -13.49 -31.11
N TRP A 24 -2.25 -14.09 -30.05
CA TRP A 24 -1.41 -13.36 -29.11
C TRP A 24 -0.11 -12.87 -29.74
N ALA A 25 0.62 -13.74 -30.43
CA ALA A 25 1.89 -13.37 -31.06
C ALA A 25 1.68 -12.32 -32.16
N LYS A 26 0.66 -12.51 -33.01
CA LYS A 26 0.26 -11.53 -34.03
C LYS A 26 -0.10 -10.17 -33.44
N ALA A 27 -0.85 -10.14 -32.35
CA ALA A 27 -1.21 -8.90 -31.66
C ALA A 27 0.00 -8.21 -31.01
N ASN A 28 0.84 -8.98 -30.32
CA ASN A 28 2.04 -8.49 -29.65
C ASN A 28 3.06 -7.91 -30.65
N PHE A 29 3.28 -8.61 -31.77
CA PHE A 29 4.08 -8.11 -32.89
C PHE A 29 3.52 -6.79 -33.42
N ARG A 30 2.24 -6.76 -33.81
CA ARG A 30 1.60 -5.55 -34.34
C ARG A 30 1.68 -4.37 -33.38
N TRP A 31 1.52 -4.62 -32.08
CA TRP A 31 1.60 -3.60 -31.06
C TRP A 31 3.02 -3.04 -30.88
N ALA A 32 4.03 -3.91 -30.76
CA ALA A 32 5.43 -3.49 -30.66
C ALA A 32 5.87 -2.68 -31.89
N THR A 33 5.53 -3.16 -33.10
CA THR A 33 5.82 -2.46 -34.35
C THR A 33 5.15 -1.09 -34.40
N GLN A 34 3.88 -0.98 -33.97
CA GLN A 34 3.20 0.31 -33.85
C GLN A 34 3.93 1.27 -32.92
N LEU A 35 4.41 0.80 -31.76
CA LEU A 35 5.15 1.64 -30.82
C LEU A 35 6.50 2.09 -31.38
N LEU A 36 7.21 1.23 -32.11
CA LEU A 36 8.45 1.59 -32.80
C LEU A 36 8.21 2.66 -33.88
N ILE A 37 7.15 2.52 -34.69
CA ILE A 37 6.80 3.51 -35.72
C ILE A 37 6.41 4.84 -35.08
N ARG A 38 5.53 4.81 -34.08
CA ARG A 38 5.02 6.01 -33.39
C ARG A 38 6.10 6.75 -32.60
N SER A 39 7.13 6.05 -32.13
CA SER A 39 8.29 6.66 -31.46
C SER A 39 9.37 7.13 -32.43
N GLY A 40 9.19 6.94 -33.74
CA GLY A 40 10.18 7.30 -34.76
C GLY A 40 11.42 6.40 -34.76
N ARG A 41 11.37 5.23 -34.11
CA ARG A 41 12.49 4.30 -33.97
C ARG A 41 12.46 3.15 -34.99
N PHE A 42 11.35 3.00 -35.71
CA PHE A 42 11.25 2.03 -36.81
C PHE A 42 11.92 2.57 -38.08
N PRO A 43 12.84 1.84 -38.73
CA PRO A 43 13.48 2.31 -39.96
C PRO A 43 12.49 2.35 -41.13
N ASP A 44 12.40 3.50 -41.82
CA ASP A 44 11.52 3.64 -42.99
C ASP A 44 11.89 2.63 -44.11
N SER A 45 13.16 2.21 -44.18
CA SER A 45 13.64 1.17 -45.11
C SER A 45 13.04 -0.20 -44.87
N GLU A 46 12.50 -0.48 -43.67
CA GLU A 46 11.92 -1.78 -43.32
C GLU A 46 10.39 -1.84 -43.48
N LEU A 47 9.74 -0.73 -43.86
CA LEU A 47 8.28 -0.67 -44.01
C LEU A 47 7.75 -1.66 -45.06
N HIS A 48 8.54 -1.95 -46.10
CA HIS A 48 8.17 -2.94 -47.12
C HIS A 48 7.94 -4.35 -46.54
N LYS A 49 8.60 -4.70 -45.42
CA LYS A 49 8.44 -5.99 -44.72
C LYS A 49 7.06 -6.13 -44.05
N LEU A 50 6.35 -5.02 -43.85
CA LEU A 50 5.04 -4.98 -43.18
C LEU A 50 3.86 -4.98 -44.16
N MET A 51 4.14 -4.94 -45.47
CA MET A 51 3.10 -4.92 -46.49
C MET A 51 2.42 -6.29 -46.61
N VAL A 52 1.11 -6.26 -46.78
CA VAL A 52 0.26 -7.44 -47.00
C VAL A 52 -0.30 -7.41 -48.42
N ASP A 53 -0.70 -8.57 -48.93
CA ASP A 53 -1.37 -8.63 -50.22
C ASP A 53 -2.76 -8.00 -50.12
N GLY A 54 -3.00 -6.99 -50.96
CA GLY A 54 -4.27 -6.31 -51.11
C GLY A 54 -5.27 -7.10 -51.96
N PRO A 55 -6.52 -6.60 -52.07
CA PRO A 55 -7.59 -7.27 -52.82
C PRO A 55 -7.23 -7.53 -54.29
N ASP A 56 -6.42 -6.66 -54.88
CA ASP A 56 -6.03 -6.68 -56.30
C ASP A 56 -4.62 -7.27 -56.52
N GLY A 57 -4.02 -7.89 -55.49
CA GLY A 57 -2.66 -8.44 -55.55
C GLY A 57 -1.54 -7.41 -55.37
N GLU A 58 -1.87 -6.13 -55.21
CA GLU A 58 -0.90 -5.08 -54.85
C GLU A 58 -0.46 -5.22 -53.39
N LYS A 59 0.83 -4.95 -53.12
CA LYS A 59 1.32 -4.86 -51.75
C LYS A 59 0.80 -3.58 -51.11
N VAL A 60 0.01 -3.69 -50.04
CA VAL A 60 -0.55 -2.56 -49.30
C VAL A 60 -0.02 -2.56 -47.87
N LEU A 61 0.35 -1.39 -47.36
CA LEU A 61 0.71 -1.22 -45.95
C LEU A 61 -0.58 -1.09 -45.11
N PRO A 62 -0.83 -1.98 -44.13
CA PRO A 62 -1.98 -1.85 -43.24
C PRO A 62 -2.02 -0.50 -42.52
N ASP A 63 -3.23 0.04 -42.31
CA ASP A 63 -3.44 1.32 -41.60
C ASP A 63 -2.80 1.35 -40.21
N CYS A 64 -2.74 0.20 -39.53
CA CYS A 64 -2.10 0.06 -38.24
C CYS A 64 -0.57 0.16 -38.28
N PHE A 65 0.05 0.31 -39.45
CA PHE A 65 1.49 0.58 -39.63
C PHE A 65 1.74 1.86 -40.44
N ASN A 66 0.70 2.53 -40.91
CA ASN A 66 0.84 3.76 -41.68
C ASN A 66 1.20 4.92 -40.74
N LYS A 67 2.41 5.46 -40.89
CA LYS A 67 2.96 6.57 -40.09
C LYS A 67 2.09 7.83 -40.12
N GLU A 68 1.38 8.09 -41.22
CA GLU A 68 0.47 9.25 -41.34
C GLU A 68 -0.83 9.05 -40.55
N LYS A 69 -1.26 7.80 -40.38
CA LYS A 69 -2.45 7.42 -39.61
C LYS A 69 -2.15 7.17 -38.12
N LEU A 70 -0.88 6.96 -37.77
CA LEU A 70 -0.42 6.69 -36.42
C LEU A 70 0.09 7.96 -35.73
N PRO A 71 -0.54 8.40 -34.62
CA PRO A 71 -0.06 9.56 -33.87
C PRO A 71 1.33 9.31 -33.28
N CYS A 72 2.30 10.14 -33.62
CA CYS A 72 3.63 10.07 -33.03
C CYS A 72 3.62 10.44 -31.54
N PHE A 73 4.52 9.84 -30.76
CA PHE A 73 4.78 10.24 -29.38
C PHE A 73 6.27 10.18 -29.10
N ASN A 74 6.75 11.01 -28.16
CA ASN A 74 8.07 10.86 -27.59
C ASN A 74 7.94 10.19 -26.21
N ASP A 75 9.03 9.59 -25.75
CA ASP A 75 9.14 8.94 -24.46
C ASP A 75 9.04 9.90 -23.26
N TYR A 76 9.24 11.21 -23.46
CA TYR A 76 9.02 12.25 -22.44
C TYR A 76 7.53 12.53 -22.16
N ASN A 77 6.65 12.20 -23.11
CA ASN A 77 5.19 12.39 -22.99
C ASN A 77 4.48 11.10 -22.56
N VAL A 78 5.22 10.11 -22.03
CA VAL A 78 4.66 8.83 -21.60
C VAL A 78 4.84 8.69 -20.10
N ILE A 79 3.70 8.50 -19.42
CA ILE A 79 3.65 8.07 -18.03
C ILE A 79 3.32 6.59 -18.00
N TYR A 80 4.05 5.85 -17.16
CA TYR A 80 3.84 4.44 -16.91
C TYR A 80 3.14 4.27 -15.56
N PHE A 81 2.00 3.59 -15.57
CA PHE A 81 1.23 3.27 -14.36
C PHE A 81 1.20 1.78 -14.11
N ASP A 82 1.19 1.40 -12.84
CA ASP A 82 0.98 0.00 -12.43
C ASP A 82 0.26 -0.09 -11.08
N GLU A 83 -0.47 -1.18 -10.89
CA GLU A 83 -1.17 -1.52 -9.65
C GLU A 83 -0.32 -2.49 -8.83
N SER A 84 0.11 -2.07 -7.64
CA SER A 84 0.97 -2.87 -6.77
C SER A 84 0.26 -3.30 -5.50
N HIS A 85 0.29 -4.60 -5.21
CA HIS A 85 -0.25 -5.19 -3.97
C HIS A 85 0.88 -5.70 -3.08
N LYS A 86 0.89 -5.27 -1.82
CA LYS A 86 1.94 -5.62 -0.85
C LYS A 86 1.36 -6.38 0.32
N LYS A 87 1.84 -7.61 0.49
CA LYS A 87 1.45 -8.48 1.59
C LYS A 87 2.03 -8.00 2.90
N VAL A 88 1.20 -8.03 3.92
CA VAL A 88 1.62 -7.88 5.31
C VAL A 88 2.60 -9.00 5.69
N ARG A 89 3.68 -8.63 6.39
CA ARG A 89 4.67 -9.58 6.93
C ARG A 89 4.73 -9.45 8.44
N VAL A 90 4.31 -10.49 9.15
CA VAL A 90 4.32 -10.54 10.62
C VAL A 90 5.39 -11.53 11.08
N GLY A 91 6.32 -11.07 11.90
CA GLY A 91 7.40 -11.89 12.45
C GLY A 91 8.79 -11.41 12.03
N THR A 92 9.77 -12.33 12.03
CA THR A 92 11.15 -12.03 11.68
C THR A 92 11.33 -11.98 10.17
N ILE A 93 11.70 -10.81 9.65
CA ILE A 93 12.01 -10.63 8.23
C ILE A 93 13.48 -11.05 8.04
N GLY A 94 13.71 -12.16 7.32
CA GLY A 94 15.07 -12.64 7.04
C GLY A 94 15.87 -11.69 6.13
N SER A 95 17.15 -11.99 5.93
CA SER A 95 18.06 -11.11 5.17
C SER A 95 17.61 -10.97 3.70
N ASN A 96 17.56 -9.73 3.19
CA ASN A 96 17.21 -9.39 1.80
C ASN A 96 15.84 -9.96 1.35
N GLY A 97 14.85 -10.00 2.25
CA GLY A 97 13.49 -10.45 1.94
C GLY A 97 13.36 -11.95 1.69
N LYS A 98 14.41 -12.73 1.93
CA LYS A 98 14.38 -14.21 1.93
C LYS A 98 14.15 -14.72 3.35
N PRO A 99 13.47 -15.86 3.55
CA PRO A 99 13.27 -16.48 4.86
C PRO A 99 14.56 -17.16 5.35
N VAL A 100 15.67 -16.43 5.36
CA VAL A 100 16.99 -16.91 5.77
C VAL A 100 17.45 -16.07 6.95
N GLN A 101 17.58 -16.71 8.10
CA GLN A 101 18.14 -16.13 9.32
C GLN A 101 19.54 -16.71 9.55
N ILE A 102 20.54 -15.83 9.67
CA ILE A 102 21.89 -16.22 10.08
C ILE A 102 21.95 -16.09 11.61
N ARG A 103 22.32 -17.18 12.30
CA ARG A 103 22.42 -17.24 13.77
C ARG A 103 23.85 -17.58 14.17
N PHE A 104 24.36 -16.87 15.17
CA PHE A 104 25.68 -17.12 15.77
C PHE A 104 25.51 -17.69 17.17
N LYS A 105 26.40 -18.61 17.58
CA LYS A 105 26.46 -19.10 18.96
C LYS A 105 26.85 -17.94 19.89
N ARG A 106 26.21 -17.88 21.05
CA ARG A 106 26.52 -16.88 22.09
C ARG A 106 26.84 -17.57 23.41
N LEU A 107 27.75 -16.96 24.15
CA LEU A 107 28.08 -17.30 25.54
C LEU A 107 26.97 -16.80 26.48
N ALA A 108 26.95 -17.28 27.72
CA ALA A 108 25.96 -16.88 28.73
C ALA A 108 25.96 -15.36 29.00
N ASN A 109 27.09 -14.68 28.78
CA ASN A 109 27.24 -13.23 28.90
C ASN A 109 26.76 -12.45 27.66
N GLY A 110 26.20 -13.13 26.64
CA GLY A 110 25.67 -12.50 25.43
C GLY A 110 26.69 -12.22 24.33
N LYS A 111 28.00 -12.42 24.56
CA LYS A 111 29.06 -12.28 23.54
C LYS A 111 29.00 -13.42 22.51
N ILE A 112 29.50 -13.18 21.30
CA ILE A 112 29.60 -14.20 20.24
C ILE A 112 30.66 -15.22 20.66
N ALA A 113 30.32 -16.51 20.62
CA ALA A 113 31.26 -17.60 20.91
C ALA A 113 32.23 -17.80 19.74
N LYS A 114 33.52 -17.93 20.03
CA LYS A 114 34.55 -18.27 19.05
C LYS A 114 34.43 -19.75 18.62
N PRO A 115 35.05 -20.15 17.49
CA PRO A 115 35.10 -21.57 17.11
C PRO A 115 35.68 -22.42 18.24
N GLY A 116 34.96 -23.46 18.66
CA GLY A 116 35.35 -24.34 19.78
C GLY A 116 34.84 -23.89 21.16
N GLU A 117 34.44 -22.63 21.34
CA GLU A 117 33.79 -22.18 22.57
C GLU A 117 32.35 -22.72 22.58
N GLY A 118 32.00 -23.48 23.63
CA GLY A 118 30.62 -23.91 23.87
C GLY A 118 29.69 -22.70 23.91
N GLY A 119 28.48 -22.83 23.36
CA GLY A 119 27.52 -21.72 23.31
C GLY A 119 26.19 -22.13 22.69
N SER A 120 25.15 -21.37 22.97
CA SER A 120 23.80 -21.63 22.47
C SER A 120 23.43 -20.68 21.34
N TYR A 121 22.63 -21.17 20.40
CA TYR A 121 21.99 -20.31 19.41
C TYR A 121 20.78 -19.62 20.05
N ARG A 122 20.51 -18.38 19.65
CA ARG A 122 19.19 -17.80 19.91
C ARG A 122 18.11 -18.60 19.19
N GLU A 123 16.92 -18.60 19.77
CA GLU A 123 15.74 -19.19 19.15
C GLU A 123 15.54 -18.67 17.72
N ALA A 124 15.06 -19.56 16.85
CA ALA A 124 14.79 -19.19 15.48
C ALA A 124 13.64 -18.18 15.44
N GLY A 125 13.80 -17.14 14.62
CA GLY A 125 12.71 -16.23 14.33
C GLY A 125 11.62 -16.95 13.53
N THR A 126 10.36 -16.65 13.81
CA THR A 126 9.22 -17.17 13.07
C THR A 126 8.57 -16.07 12.23
N GLU A 127 8.02 -16.44 11.07
CA GLU A 127 7.13 -15.60 10.27
C GLU A 127 5.75 -16.26 10.29
N LEU A 128 4.72 -15.48 10.62
CA LEU A 128 3.35 -15.97 10.70
C LEU A 128 2.70 -15.87 9.32
N GLY A 129 2.41 -17.02 8.72
CA GLY A 129 1.61 -17.10 7.50
C GLY A 129 0.14 -16.81 7.80
N MET A 130 -0.34 -15.63 7.42
CA MET A 130 -1.74 -15.26 7.60
C MET A 130 -2.64 -16.00 6.58
N LYS A 131 -3.75 -16.58 7.06
CA LYS A 131 -4.72 -17.33 6.23
C LYS A 131 -5.53 -16.42 5.29
N TYR A 132 -5.76 -15.18 5.70
CA TYR A 132 -6.34 -14.11 4.88
C TYR A 132 -5.33 -12.98 4.90
N THR A 133 -4.63 -12.75 3.79
CA THR A 133 -3.65 -11.67 3.71
C THR A 133 -4.42 -10.41 3.35
N GLU A 134 -4.60 -9.55 4.34
CA GLU A 134 -4.91 -8.15 4.04
C GLU A 134 -3.67 -7.58 3.33
N GLU A 135 -3.88 -6.95 2.19
CA GLU A 135 -2.82 -6.41 1.34
C GLU A 135 -2.96 -4.90 1.29
N ALA A 136 -1.82 -4.21 1.34
CA ALA A 136 -1.78 -2.80 0.99
C ALA A 136 -1.80 -2.65 -0.53
N ARG A 137 -2.60 -1.72 -1.03
CA ARG A 137 -2.90 -1.60 -2.46
C ARG A 137 -2.67 -0.17 -2.93
N PHE A 138 -1.92 -0.06 -4.02
CA PHE A 138 -1.49 1.22 -4.56
C PHE A 138 -1.54 1.24 -6.08
N CYS A 139 -1.80 2.40 -6.66
CA CYS A 139 -1.43 2.69 -8.03
C CYS A 139 -0.22 3.64 -8.04
N LEU A 140 0.81 3.22 -8.77
CA LEU A 140 2.10 3.90 -8.88
C LEU A 140 2.24 4.46 -10.29
N GLY A 141 2.84 5.65 -10.41
CA GLY A 141 3.07 6.30 -11.70
C GLY A 141 4.49 6.86 -11.81
N VAL A 142 5.15 6.63 -12.94
CA VAL A 142 6.50 7.16 -13.22
C VAL A 142 6.59 7.72 -14.63
N GLY A 143 7.43 8.73 -14.80
CA GLY A 143 7.72 9.34 -16.10
C GLY A 143 9.14 9.90 -16.14
N LYS A 144 9.53 10.43 -17.30
CA LYS A 144 10.77 11.20 -17.45
C LYS A 144 10.51 12.51 -18.17
N LYS A 145 11.31 13.53 -17.87
CA LYS A 145 11.27 14.85 -18.51
C LYS A 145 12.69 15.39 -18.67
N MET A 146 12.84 16.40 -19.54
CA MET A 146 14.09 17.17 -19.63
C MET A 146 14.06 18.31 -18.61
N VAL A 147 15.13 18.47 -17.85
CA VAL A 147 15.36 19.60 -16.95
C VAL A 147 16.79 20.05 -17.15
N ASP A 148 17.01 21.31 -17.54
CA ASP A 148 18.33 21.91 -17.74
C ASP A 148 19.29 21.12 -18.66
N GLY A 149 18.73 20.39 -19.64
CA GLY A 149 19.50 19.58 -20.59
C GLY A 149 19.75 18.14 -20.14
N ASP A 150 19.35 17.77 -18.91
CA ASP A 150 19.48 16.42 -18.37
C ASP A 150 18.13 15.67 -18.35
N GLU A 151 18.17 14.36 -18.58
CA GLU A 151 17.01 13.49 -18.40
C GLU A 151 16.78 13.25 -16.90
N VAL A 152 15.61 13.67 -16.41
CA VAL A 152 15.19 13.50 -15.02
C VAL A 152 13.93 12.64 -14.95
N GLY A 153 14.02 11.54 -14.22
CA GLY A 153 12.90 10.66 -13.90
C GLY A 153 12.12 11.20 -12.71
N PHE A 154 10.81 11.12 -12.75
CA PHE A 154 9.93 11.57 -11.68
C PHE A 154 8.87 10.52 -11.34
N ARG A 155 8.41 10.60 -10.10
CA ARG A 155 7.30 9.81 -9.57
C ARG A 155 6.08 10.70 -9.45
N LEU A 156 4.93 10.16 -9.80
CA LEU A 156 3.66 10.76 -9.47
C LEU A 156 3.31 10.43 -8.03
N PRO A 157 2.41 11.20 -7.38
CA PRO A 157 1.93 10.83 -6.05
C PRO A 157 1.42 9.38 -6.02
N LEU A 158 1.56 8.72 -4.87
CA LEU A 158 1.04 7.37 -4.70
C LEU A 158 -0.48 7.43 -4.46
N PHE A 159 -1.27 6.78 -5.33
CA PHE A 159 -2.72 6.60 -5.12
C PHE A 159 -2.95 5.36 -4.27
N GLU A 160 -3.52 5.55 -3.09
CA GLU A 160 -3.60 4.55 -2.03
C GLU A 160 -5.07 4.18 -1.76
N TYR A 161 -5.38 2.89 -1.80
CA TYR A 161 -6.74 2.37 -1.55
C TYR A 161 -6.66 1.03 -0.80
N THR A 162 -5.74 0.94 0.15
CA THR A 162 -5.59 -0.20 1.06
C THR A 162 -6.87 -0.42 1.83
N GLU A 163 -7.21 -1.70 2.08
CA GLU A 163 -8.47 -2.10 2.74
C GLU A 163 -9.75 -1.75 1.95
N GLN A 164 -9.61 -1.22 0.73
CA GLN A 164 -10.71 -0.92 -0.18
C GLN A 164 -10.76 -1.88 -1.37
N THR A 165 -11.96 -2.07 -1.88
CA THR A 165 -12.21 -2.80 -3.13
C THR A 165 -12.40 -1.78 -4.26
N LEU A 166 -11.56 -1.86 -5.27
CA LEU A 166 -11.76 -1.11 -6.51
C LEU A 166 -12.98 -1.69 -7.23
N VAL A 167 -13.98 -0.85 -7.49
CA VAL A 167 -15.25 -1.25 -8.11
C VAL A 167 -15.53 -0.42 -9.36
N THR A 168 -16.35 -0.95 -10.26
CA THR A 168 -16.80 -0.17 -11.42
C THR A 168 -17.68 1.00 -10.97
N ASP A 169 -17.81 2.03 -11.80
CA ASP A 169 -18.71 3.16 -11.52
C ASP A 169 -20.14 2.70 -11.27
N LYS A 170 -20.62 1.75 -12.08
CA LYS A 170 -21.93 1.13 -11.89
C LYS A 170 -22.07 0.49 -10.51
N ASP A 171 -21.11 -0.36 -10.12
CA ASP A 171 -21.16 -1.04 -8.83
C ASP A 171 -21.06 -0.04 -7.66
N TRP A 172 -20.32 1.05 -7.84
CA TRP A 172 -20.21 2.13 -6.87
C TRP A 172 -21.56 2.86 -6.72
N GLN A 173 -22.21 3.22 -7.82
CA GLN A 173 -23.53 3.86 -7.82
C GLN A 173 -24.59 2.94 -7.17
N ASP A 174 -24.60 1.65 -7.54
CA ASP A 174 -25.49 0.64 -6.95
C ASP A 174 -25.26 0.47 -5.43
N ALA A 175 -24.02 0.64 -4.96
CA ALA A 175 -23.69 0.61 -3.53
C ALA A 175 -24.11 1.91 -2.83
N PHE A 176 -23.88 3.06 -3.47
CA PHE A 176 -24.25 4.39 -2.97
C PHE A 176 -25.76 4.50 -2.77
N GLU A 177 -26.55 4.14 -3.78
CA GLU A 177 -28.02 4.16 -3.71
C GLU A 177 -28.55 3.22 -2.62
N ARG A 178 -27.94 2.03 -2.50
CA ARG A 178 -28.31 1.06 -1.47
C ARG A 178 -28.01 1.56 -0.06
N GLU A 179 -26.87 2.22 0.14
CA GLU A 179 -26.55 2.84 1.43
C GLU A 179 -27.48 4.02 1.72
N MET A 180 -27.74 4.87 0.72
CA MET A 180 -28.68 5.99 0.83
C MET A 180 -30.07 5.53 1.28
N LEU A 181 -30.56 4.40 0.76
CA LEU A 181 -31.87 3.84 1.09
C LEU A 181 -31.86 2.89 2.31
N ARG A 182 -30.69 2.44 2.77
CA ARG A 182 -30.54 1.55 3.93
C ARG A 182 -31.32 2.02 5.17
N PRO A 183 -31.40 3.32 5.51
CA PRO A 183 -32.16 3.76 6.68
C PRO A 183 -33.64 3.39 6.65
N ARG A 184 -34.24 3.21 5.46
CA ARG A 184 -35.66 2.83 5.31
C ARG A 184 -35.96 1.42 5.81
N SER A 185 -34.98 0.53 5.78
CA SER A 185 -35.12 -0.86 6.24
C SER A 185 -34.73 -1.05 7.71
N LEU A 186 -34.35 0.01 8.43
CA LEU A 186 -33.97 -0.07 9.83
C LEU A 186 -35.18 -0.29 10.74
N THR A 187 -35.05 -1.26 11.64
CA THR A 187 -36.05 -1.60 12.66
C THR A 187 -35.43 -1.58 14.05
N GLY A 188 -36.28 -1.43 15.07
CA GLY A 188 -35.87 -1.44 16.48
C GLY A 188 -34.88 -0.32 16.83
N GLU A 189 -33.91 -0.64 17.69
CA GLU A 189 -32.91 0.30 18.21
C GLU A 189 -32.08 0.99 17.11
N LYS A 190 -31.87 0.31 15.98
CA LYS A 190 -31.09 0.84 14.86
C LYS A 190 -31.79 2.02 14.17
N LYS A 191 -33.10 2.18 14.38
CA LYS A 191 -33.88 3.32 13.87
C LYS A 191 -33.69 4.59 14.69
N GLY A 192 -33.30 4.47 15.96
CA GLY A 192 -33.16 5.59 16.90
C GLY A 192 -32.34 6.77 16.37
N PRO A 193 -31.15 6.55 15.77
CA PRO A 193 -30.35 7.63 15.19
C PRO A 193 -31.00 8.38 14.03
N TRP A 194 -32.07 7.84 13.44
CA TRP A 194 -32.80 8.43 12.31
C TRP A 194 -34.10 9.11 12.72
N TYR A 195 -34.30 9.26 14.02
CA TYR A 195 -35.44 9.97 14.59
C TYR A 195 -34.96 11.24 15.31
N SER A 196 -35.38 12.39 14.81
CA SER A 196 -35.06 13.68 15.40
C SER A 196 -36.27 14.19 16.16
N THR A 197 -36.14 14.39 17.47
CA THR A 197 -37.22 14.98 18.28
C THR A 197 -37.43 16.46 17.96
N GLY A 198 -36.48 17.11 17.28
CA GLY A 198 -36.45 18.54 17.00
C GLY A 198 -36.22 19.41 18.24
N ARG A 199 -36.18 18.84 19.44
CA ARG A 199 -36.00 19.59 20.69
C ARG A 199 -34.60 20.18 20.79
N GLU A 200 -34.51 21.47 21.05
CA GLU A 200 -33.24 22.13 21.36
C GLU A 200 -32.74 21.71 22.75
N LYS A 201 -31.45 21.41 22.85
CA LYS A 201 -30.84 20.95 24.09
C LYS A 201 -30.88 22.07 25.14
N GLY A 202 -31.53 21.81 26.27
CA GLY A 202 -31.64 22.77 27.39
C GLY A 202 -32.83 23.73 27.29
N VAL A 203 -33.62 23.66 26.22
CA VAL A 203 -34.87 24.43 26.09
C VAL A 203 -36.03 23.62 26.64
N SER A 204 -36.90 24.27 27.41
CA SER A 204 -38.12 23.67 27.94
C SER A 204 -39.34 24.21 27.20
N TYR A 205 -40.35 23.38 27.05
CA TYR A 205 -41.59 23.73 26.37
C TYR A 205 -42.74 23.77 27.36
N LYS A 206 -43.73 24.62 27.10
CA LYS A 206 -44.90 24.80 27.99
C LYS A 206 -45.69 23.51 28.23
N THR A 207 -45.71 22.62 27.24
CA THR A 207 -46.36 21.30 27.30
C THR A 207 -45.51 20.21 27.94
N ASP A 208 -44.26 20.51 28.33
CA ASP A 208 -43.39 19.53 28.97
C ASP A 208 -43.95 19.13 30.34
N PRO A 209 -43.72 17.88 30.79
CA PRO A 209 -44.13 17.47 32.12
C PRO A 209 -43.35 18.27 33.18
N VAL A 210 -43.98 18.51 34.34
CA VAL A 210 -43.36 19.25 35.46
C VAL A 210 -42.04 18.66 35.96
N THR A 211 -41.73 17.40 35.64
CA THR A 211 -40.45 16.75 35.95
C THR A 211 -39.24 17.30 35.21
N VAL A 212 -39.46 18.02 34.09
CA VAL A 212 -38.38 18.74 33.39
C VAL A 212 -37.93 19.96 34.21
N MET A 213 -38.79 20.48 35.10
CA MET A 213 -38.46 21.63 35.94
C MET A 213 -37.44 21.26 37.02
N LYS A 214 -36.44 22.12 37.20
CA LYS A 214 -35.44 21.94 38.27
C LYS A 214 -36.15 21.80 39.62
N HIS A 215 -35.71 20.82 40.41
CA HIS A 215 -36.18 20.55 41.78
C HIS A 215 -37.54 19.83 41.94
N ILE A 216 -38.26 19.56 40.85
CA ILE A 216 -39.47 18.74 40.90
C ILE A 216 -39.11 17.26 40.70
N GLY A 217 -39.03 16.52 41.81
CA GLY A 217 -38.88 15.06 41.79
C GLY A 217 -40.19 14.30 41.57
N THR A 218 -40.11 12.99 41.36
CA THR A 218 -41.25 12.08 41.07
C THR A 218 -42.34 12.10 42.15
N ALA A 219 -41.96 12.32 43.42
CA ALA A 219 -42.93 12.41 44.51
C ALA A 219 -43.77 13.71 44.44
N ALA A 220 -43.13 14.83 44.09
CA ALA A 220 -43.79 16.12 43.93
C ALA A 220 -44.71 16.12 42.70
N GLU A 221 -44.27 15.53 41.58
CA GLU A 221 -45.09 15.31 40.39
C GLU A 221 -46.37 14.55 40.70
N LYS A 222 -46.28 13.39 41.37
CA LYS A 222 -47.47 12.59 41.72
C LYS A 222 -48.46 13.38 42.57
N TRP A 223 -47.98 14.18 43.50
CA TRP A 223 -48.83 15.00 44.36
C TRP A 223 -49.50 16.15 43.60
N LEU A 224 -48.74 16.88 42.78
CA LEU A 224 -49.23 17.95 41.91
C LEU A 224 -50.32 17.44 40.96
N LYS A 225 -50.10 16.26 40.37
CA LYS A 225 -51.06 15.60 39.49
C LYS A 225 -52.33 15.16 40.24
N ALA A 226 -52.19 14.47 41.37
CA ALA A 226 -53.32 13.90 42.09
C ALA A 226 -54.20 14.93 42.83
N ASN A 227 -53.61 16.01 43.36
CA ASN A 227 -54.33 16.96 44.22
C ASN A 227 -54.75 18.24 43.48
N HIS A 228 -54.04 18.61 42.40
CA HIS A 228 -54.25 19.89 41.72
C HIS A 228 -54.37 19.76 40.19
N GLY A 229 -54.27 18.54 39.65
CA GLY A 229 -54.31 18.31 38.20
C GLY A 229 -53.24 19.09 37.44
N ILE A 230 -52.08 19.30 38.06
CA ILE A 230 -50.94 19.99 37.46
C ILE A 230 -50.06 18.91 36.81
N VAL A 231 -49.97 18.93 35.48
CA VAL A 231 -49.23 17.92 34.70
C VAL A 231 -48.09 18.56 33.91
N THR A 232 -48.33 19.74 33.35
CA THR A 232 -47.37 20.44 32.48
C THR A 232 -46.73 21.66 33.14
N VAL A 233 -45.62 22.14 32.58
CA VAL A 233 -44.97 23.41 32.98
C VAL A 233 -45.98 24.57 32.91
N GLN A 234 -46.86 24.59 31.91
CA GLN A 234 -47.94 25.57 31.79
C GLN A 234 -48.97 25.46 32.91
N ASP A 235 -49.43 24.24 33.24
CA ASP A 235 -50.36 24.05 34.35
C ASP A 235 -49.75 24.53 35.67
N PHE A 236 -48.46 24.26 35.86
CA PHE A 236 -47.73 24.67 37.05
C PHE A 236 -47.72 26.19 37.17
N TYR A 237 -47.36 26.89 36.10
CA TYR A 237 -47.37 28.35 36.09
C TYR A 237 -48.79 28.91 36.35
N GLN A 238 -49.78 28.51 35.55
CA GLN A 238 -51.15 29.05 35.65
C GLN A 238 -51.81 28.79 37.00
N LYS A 239 -51.58 27.60 37.59
CA LYS A 239 -52.25 27.19 38.83
C LYS A 239 -51.46 27.56 40.09
N VAL A 240 -50.14 27.69 40.02
CA VAL A 240 -49.29 28.03 41.18
C VAL A 240 -49.00 29.53 41.24
N GLU A 241 -48.85 30.22 40.12
CA GLU A 241 -48.62 31.66 40.13
C GLU A 241 -49.84 32.43 40.65
N CYS A 242 -51.01 32.08 40.14
CA CYS A 242 -52.28 32.75 40.45
C CYS A 242 -52.95 32.27 41.74
N ASN A 243 -52.35 31.33 42.48
CA ASN A 243 -52.93 30.76 43.71
C ASN A 243 -51.99 30.92 44.92
N PRO A 244 -52.17 32.00 45.72
CA PRO A 244 -51.36 32.26 46.91
C PRO A 244 -51.46 31.14 47.97
N ALA A 245 -52.63 30.51 48.10
CA ALA A 245 -52.83 29.42 49.06
C ALA A 245 -52.04 28.16 48.64
N LEU A 246 -52.03 27.84 47.35
CA LEU A 246 -51.24 26.72 46.83
C LEU A 246 -49.74 26.95 46.98
N ARG A 247 -49.26 28.19 46.76
CA ARG A 247 -47.86 28.57 47.04
C ARG A 247 -47.47 28.36 48.50
N ALA A 248 -48.35 28.73 49.43
CA ALA A 248 -48.12 28.52 50.85
C ALA A 248 -48.03 27.02 51.20
N VAL A 249 -48.94 26.19 50.66
CA VAL A 249 -48.94 24.73 50.85
C VAL A 249 -47.68 24.10 50.26
N LEU A 250 -47.22 24.53 49.09
CA LEU A 250 -46.00 24.03 48.45
C LEU A 250 -44.76 24.36 49.28
N LYS A 251 -44.67 25.59 49.80
CA LYS A 251 -43.56 26.02 50.68
C LYS A 251 -43.51 25.23 51.98
N ASP A 252 -44.67 24.92 52.56
CA ASP A 252 -44.75 24.25 53.87
C ASP A 252 -44.60 22.71 53.76
N LYS A 253 -45.45 22.07 52.95
CA LYS A 253 -45.52 20.62 52.82
C LYS A 253 -44.34 20.02 52.05
N TYR A 254 -43.77 20.77 51.11
CA TYR A 254 -42.64 20.37 50.28
C TYR A 254 -41.42 21.27 50.48
N LYS A 255 -41.18 21.76 51.70
CA LYS A 255 -40.04 22.62 52.07
C LYS A 255 -38.64 22.16 51.58
N ARG A 256 -38.45 20.84 51.36
CA ARG A 256 -37.21 20.28 50.78
C ARG A 256 -37.14 20.40 49.25
N ALA A 257 -38.27 20.34 48.55
CA ALA A 257 -38.35 20.48 47.09
C ALA A 257 -38.58 21.94 46.66
N PHE A 258 -39.25 22.75 47.47
CA PHE A 258 -39.58 24.16 47.21
C PHE A 258 -39.24 25.10 48.39
N PRO A 259 -37.96 25.23 48.82
CA PRO A 259 -37.55 26.42 49.55
C PRO A 259 -37.83 27.67 48.68
N GLY A 260 -38.15 28.80 49.31
CA GLY A 260 -38.73 29.99 48.64
C GLY A 260 -38.04 30.42 47.35
N ASP A 261 -36.71 30.34 47.31
CA ASP A 261 -35.89 30.74 46.15
C ASP A 261 -36.02 29.77 44.98
N LYS A 262 -36.16 28.47 45.25
CA LYS A 262 -36.31 27.42 44.21
C LYS A 262 -37.69 27.44 43.55
N LEU A 263 -38.73 27.83 44.28
CA LEU A 263 -40.07 28.02 43.70
C LEU A 263 -40.06 29.18 42.69
N THR A 264 -39.30 30.24 42.99
CA THR A 264 -39.11 31.38 42.08
C THR A 264 -38.33 30.95 40.83
N GLU A 265 -37.29 30.13 40.96
CA GLU A 265 -36.58 29.55 39.80
C GLU A 265 -37.49 28.68 38.92
N CYS A 266 -38.35 27.84 39.52
CA CYS A 266 -39.35 27.05 38.77
C CYS A 266 -40.32 27.96 38.01
N LEU A 267 -40.76 29.08 38.59
CA LEU A 267 -41.66 30.01 37.92
C LEU A 267 -40.97 30.80 36.81
N ALA A 268 -39.70 31.21 37.01
CA ALA A 268 -38.90 31.88 35.99
C ALA A 268 -38.69 31.00 34.75
N MET A 269 -38.56 29.68 34.94
CA MET A 269 -38.42 28.72 33.85
C MET A 269 -39.63 28.69 32.88
N PHE A 270 -40.83 29.10 33.30
CA PHE A 270 -41.96 29.24 32.40
C PHE A 270 -41.83 30.45 31.48
N ALA A 271 -41.25 31.55 31.96
CA ALA A 271 -41.05 32.76 31.16
C ALA A 271 -40.13 32.48 29.95
N ASP A 272 -39.16 31.59 30.14
CA ASP A 272 -38.22 31.15 29.09
C ASP A 272 -38.74 29.94 28.27
N ALA A 273 -39.89 29.36 28.63
CA ALA A 273 -40.42 28.17 27.97
C ALA A 273 -41.08 28.50 26.63
N ARG A 274 -40.71 27.76 25.58
CA ARG A 274 -41.27 27.93 24.23
C ARG A 274 -42.65 27.26 24.07
N ASP A 275 -43.41 27.73 23.08
CA ASP A 275 -44.70 27.15 22.71
C ASP A 275 -44.53 25.82 21.96
N GLY A 276 -44.74 24.71 22.68
CA GLY A 276 -44.80 23.34 22.14
C GLY A 276 -43.49 22.82 21.54
N PRO A 277 -43.10 21.55 21.80
CA PRO A 277 -41.95 20.98 21.12
C PRO A 277 -42.23 20.91 19.60
N PRO A 278 -41.21 21.12 18.76
CA PRO A 278 -41.34 20.87 17.34
C PRO A 278 -41.73 19.40 17.10
N GLN A 279 -42.49 19.17 16.03
CA GLN A 279 -42.96 17.84 15.70
C GLN A 279 -41.76 16.91 15.45
N PRO A 280 -41.68 15.76 16.14
CA PRO A 280 -40.63 14.80 15.88
C PRO A 280 -40.65 14.33 14.43
N ARG A 281 -39.47 14.27 13.83
CA ARG A 281 -39.27 13.88 12.42
C ARG A 281 -38.62 12.52 12.34
N ASP A 282 -39.31 11.58 11.69
CA ASP A 282 -38.80 10.26 11.35
C ASP A 282 -38.18 10.30 9.95
N HIS A 283 -36.85 10.40 9.88
CA HIS A 283 -36.15 10.57 8.61
C HIS A 283 -36.20 9.32 7.73
N THR A 284 -36.47 8.13 8.28
CA THR A 284 -36.53 6.87 7.50
C THR A 284 -37.72 6.78 6.56
N LYS A 285 -38.71 7.67 6.71
CA LYS A 285 -39.91 7.73 5.87
C LYS A 285 -39.74 8.62 4.64
N ALA A 286 -38.68 9.41 4.58
CA ALA A 286 -38.39 10.24 3.42
C ALA A 286 -37.88 9.39 2.25
N ASP A 287 -38.06 9.89 1.02
CA ASP A 287 -37.52 9.26 -0.18
C ASP A 287 -35.98 9.21 -0.13
N ASN A 288 -35.36 10.29 0.34
CA ASN A 288 -33.96 10.35 0.70
C ASN A 288 -33.79 10.57 2.22
N PRO A 289 -33.57 9.50 3.01
CA PRO A 289 -33.39 9.61 4.45
C PRO A 289 -32.16 10.44 4.86
N TYR A 290 -31.08 10.40 4.08
CA TYR A 290 -29.85 11.13 4.37
C TYR A 290 -30.07 12.64 4.17
N GLU A 291 -30.65 13.06 3.05
CA GLU A 291 -30.99 14.47 2.79
C GLU A 291 -31.96 15.03 3.83
N SER A 292 -32.99 14.25 4.19
CA SER A 292 -33.94 14.63 5.23
C SER A 292 -33.25 14.93 6.58
N LYS A 293 -32.12 14.27 6.88
CA LYS A 293 -31.42 14.38 8.17
C LYS A 293 -30.24 15.36 8.14
N PHE A 294 -29.46 15.35 7.07
CA PHE A 294 -28.20 16.08 6.96
C PHE A 294 -28.28 17.31 6.06
N GLY A 295 -29.40 17.53 5.36
CA GLY A 295 -29.55 18.64 4.42
C GLY A 295 -28.53 18.51 3.29
N ASP A 296 -27.91 19.61 2.89
CA ASP A 296 -27.04 19.68 1.71
C ASP A 296 -25.80 18.78 1.78
N SER A 297 -25.31 18.45 2.99
CA SER A 297 -24.13 17.58 3.17
C SER A 297 -24.44 16.09 3.12
N TRP A 298 -25.65 15.70 2.70
CA TRP A 298 -26.10 14.32 2.80
C TRP A 298 -25.28 13.34 1.97
N ARG A 299 -24.78 13.77 0.81
CA ARG A 299 -23.93 12.93 -0.04
C ARG A 299 -22.63 12.57 0.65
N ASP A 300 -21.96 13.56 1.24
CA ASP A 300 -20.73 13.36 2.02
C ASP A 300 -20.96 12.38 3.19
N GLU A 301 -22.13 12.46 3.84
CA GLU A 301 -22.48 11.54 4.93
C GLU A 301 -22.75 10.11 4.45
N VAL A 302 -23.27 9.92 3.24
CA VAL A 302 -23.37 8.59 2.60
C VAL A 302 -21.96 8.04 2.32
N GLU A 303 -21.06 8.85 1.77
CA GLU A 303 -19.68 8.44 1.47
C GLU A 303 -18.87 8.11 2.74
N LYS A 304 -19.11 8.82 3.84
CA LYS A 304 -18.49 8.54 5.15
C LYS A 304 -19.00 7.26 5.82
N SER A 305 -20.05 6.63 5.29
CA SER A 305 -20.62 5.40 5.85
C SER A 305 -19.63 4.24 5.82
N THR A 306 -19.84 3.25 6.70
CA THR A 306 -18.97 2.07 6.81
C THR A 306 -19.00 1.18 5.56
N SER A 307 -20.10 1.19 4.80
CA SER A 307 -20.24 0.44 3.55
C SER A 307 -19.47 1.11 2.42
N MET A 308 -19.62 2.43 2.26
CA MET A 308 -18.95 3.19 1.21
C MET A 308 -17.44 3.31 1.43
N LYS A 309 -16.97 3.44 2.68
CA LYS A 309 -15.54 3.46 3.01
C LYS A 309 -14.72 2.25 2.54
N LYS A 310 -15.38 1.12 2.27
CA LYS A 310 -14.75 -0.15 1.85
C LYS A 310 -14.60 -0.29 0.34
N ILE A 311 -15.13 0.65 -0.43
CA ILE A 311 -15.08 0.61 -1.89
C ILE A 311 -14.51 1.91 -2.42
N VAL A 312 -13.82 1.83 -3.56
CA VAL A 312 -13.31 3.00 -4.28
C VAL A 312 -13.73 2.89 -5.74
N ASN A 313 -14.28 3.97 -6.30
CA ASN A 313 -14.70 3.99 -7.69
C ASN A 313 -13.45 3.97 -8.59
N ILE A 314 -13.43 3.09 -9.59
CA ILE A 314 -12.36 3.04 -10.58
C ILE A 314 -12.21 4.36 -11.34
N GLN A 315 -13.28 5.15 -11.48
CA GLN A 315 -13.20 6.48 -12.08
C GLN A 315 -12.28 7.40 -11.28
N LEU A 316 -12.20 7.32 -9.95
CA LEU A 316 -11.26 8.14 -9.18
C LEU A 316 -9.80 7.78 -9.50
N MET A 317 -9.53 6.49 -9.69
CA MET A 317 -8.20 6.03 -10.11
C MET A 317 -7.92 6.44 -11.55
N VAL A 318 -8.92 6.38 -12.43
CA VAL A 318 -8.80 6.80 -13.83
C VAL A 318 -8.64 8.31 -13.92
N GLU A 319 -9.44 9.14 -13.25
CA GLU A 319 -9.29 10.59 -13.12
C GLU A 319 -7.91 10.96 -12.57
N TYR A 320 -7.43 10.22 -11.56
CA TYR A 320 -6.07 10.36 -11.06
C TYR A 320 -5.02 10.10 -12.16
N MET A 321 -5.20 9.08 -12.99
CA MET A 321 -4.33 8.78 -14.14
C MET A 321 -4.51 9.77 -15.31
N MET A 322 -5.72 10.32 -15.48
CA MET A 322 -6.20 11.03 -16.66
C MET A 322 -5.96 12.53 -16.58
N GLY A 323 -6.16 13.14 -15.40
CA GLY A 323 -5.91 14.56 -15.14
C GLY A 323 -4.46 15.00 -15.39
N LEU A 324 -3.54 14.04 -15.53
CA LEU A 324 -2.13 14.28 -15.80
C LEU A 324 -1.82 14.41 -17.30
N ASN A 325 -2.68 13.92 -18.19
CA ASN A 325 -2.49 13.96 -19.65
C ASN A 325 -3.40 14.98 -20.36
N ASP A 326 -4.28 15.66 -19.63
CA ASP A 326 -5.30 16.59 -20.18
C ASP A 326 -4.70 17.81 -20.89
N HIS A 327 -3.49 18.21 -20.51
CA HIS A 327 -2.74 19.28 -21.17
C HIS A 327 -2.18 18.87 -22.54
N ILE A 328 -2.32 17.59 -22.93
CA ILE A 328 -1.88 17.05 -24.21
C ILE A 328 -3.11 16.60 -25.00
N PRO A 329 -3.60 17.41 -25.98
CA PRO A 329 -4.91 17.25 -26.63
C PRO A 329 -5.24 15.88 -27.28
N ARG A 330 -4.27 14.96 -27.33
CA ARG A 330 -4.36 13.66 -28.02
C ARG A 330 -4.17 12.44 -27.14
N PHE A 331 -3.81 12.60 -25.86
CA PHE A 331 -3.50 11.48 -24.95
C PHE A 331 -4.41 11.39 -23.73
N GLY A 332 -5.38 12.29 -23.59
CA GLY A 332 -6.52 12.06 -22.69
C GLY A 332 -7.27 10.79 -23.10
N GLY A 333 -7.51 9.88 -22.15
CA GLY A 333 -8.43 8.74 -22.34
C GLY A 333 -7.82 7.37 -22.58
N ARG A 334 -6.49 7.16 -22.49
CA ARG A 334 -5.89 5.90 -22.99
C ARG A 334 -4.90 5.24 -22.01
N PRO A 335 -5.21 4.06 -21.44
CA PRO A 335 -4.24 3.24 -20.72
C PRO A 335 -3.34 2.44 -21.68
N THR A 336 -2.07 2.26 -21.31
CA THR A 336 -1.05 1.48 -22.05
C THR A 336 -1.10 0.00 -21.68
N GLY A 337 -0.98 -0.85 -22.70
CA GLY A 337 -1.26 -2.29 -22.63
C GLY A 337 -0.23 -3.15 -21.87
N ASN A 338 -0.73 -4.30 -21.40
CA ASN A 338 -0.06 -5.28 -20.54
C ASN A 338 1.01 -6.10 -21.30
N ASN A 339 2.28 -5.69 -21.15
CA ASN A 339 3.48 -6.49 -21.42
C ASN A 339 4.56 -6.04 -20.42
N ALA A 340 4.97 -6.90 -19.48
CA ALA A 340 5.83 -6.50 -18.35
C ALA A 340 7.13 -5.78 -18.80
N PRO A 341 7.90 -6.26 -19.80
CA PRO A 341 9.02 -5.52 -20.39
C PRO A 341 8.70 -4.12 -20.94
N PHE A 342 7.44 -3.81 -21.25
CA PHE A 342 7.03 -2.49 -21.73
C PHE A 342 6.70 -1.54 -20.57
N MET A 343 6.66 -2.07 -19.35
CA MET A 343 6.24 -1.39 -18.13
C MET A 343 7.42 -1.35 -17.14
N PRO A 344 8.12 -0.21 -17.02
CA PRO A 344 9.26 -0.06 -16.10
C PRO A 344 8.95 -0.46 -14.65
N LEU A 345 7.71 -0.22 -14.21
CA LEU A 345 7.19 -0.60 -12.89
C LEU A 345 7.21 -2.11 -12.67
N ASP A 346 6.63 -2.88 -13.60
CA ASP A 346 6.61 -4.34 -13.54
C ASP A 346 7.99 -4.98 -13.73
N ASP A 347 8.82 -4.42 -14.61
CA ASP A 347 10.13 -5.00 -14.94
C ASP A 347 11.10 -4.93 -13.75
N CYS A 348 11.22 -3.75 -13.11
CA CYS A 348 12.19 -3.58 -12.03
C CYS A 348 11.89 -2.48 -11.01
N LEU A 349 11.17 -1.41 -11.34
CA LEU A 349 11.01 -0.27 -10.43
C LEU A 349 10.16 -0.58 -9.19
N ASN A 350 9.14 -1.45 -9.30
CA ASN A 350 8.40 -1.94 -8.13
C ASN A 350 9.31 -2.63 -7.13
N LYS A 351 10.34 -3.34 -7.62
CA LYS A 351 11.32 -3.99 -6.75
C LYS A 351 12.27 -2.98 -6.12
N ASP A 352 12.69 -1.96 -6.87
CA ASP A 352 13.53 -0.90 -6.31
C ASP A 352 12.81 -0.17 -5.17
N HIS A 353 11.49 0.03 -5.30
CA HIS A 353 10.64 0.54 -4.21
C HIS A 353 10.58 -0.42 -3.02
N ASP A 354 10.32 -1.72 -3.26
CA ASP A 354 10.31 -2.74 -2.20
C ASP A 354 11.62 -2.80 -1.43
N ASP A 355 12.75 -2.84 -2.15
CA ASP A 355 14.09 -2.90 -1.56
C ASP A 355 14.39 -1.61 -0.78
N GLY A 356 13.94 -0.45 -1.29
CA GLY A 356 13.95 0.83 -0.58
C GLY A 356 13.21 0.74 0.76
N VAL A 357 11.95 0.32 0.75
CA VAL A 357 11.13 0.19 1.98
C VAL A 357 11.74 -0.80 2.96
N LEU A 358 12.22 -1.96 2.50
CA LEU A 358 12.84 -2.96 3.36
C LEU A 358 14.10 -2.43 4.07
N ARG A 359 14.89 -1.59 3.40
CA ARG A 359 16.05 -0.91 4.03
C ARG A 359 15.61 0.04 5.14
N HIS A 360 14.54 0.81 4.92
CA HIS A 360 14.00 1.71 5.93
C HIS A 360 13.45 0.93 7.14
N CYS A 361 12.73 -0.17 6.90
CA CYS A 361 12.28 -1.06 7.96
C CYS A 361 13.44 -1.64 8.78
N ALA A 362 14.55 -2.00 8.12
CA ALA A 362 15.75 -2.49 8.80
C ALA A 362 16.40 -1.40 9.66
N ALA A 363 16.55 -0.18 9.12
CA ALA A 363 17.11 0.97 9.83
C ALA A 363 16.31 1.33 11.09
N THR A 364 14.98 1.28 11.03
CA THR A 364 14.11 1.60 12.17
C THR A 364 13.69 0.39 13.02
N SER A 365 14.33 -0.77 12.83
CA SER A 365 13.86 -2.03 13.41
C SER A 365 13.82 -2.02 14.94
N LEU A 366 14.77 -1.32 15.57
CA LEU A 366 14.94 -1.22 17.02
C LEU A 366 14.07 -0.15 17.70
N LEU A 367 13.43 0.74 16.94
CA LEU A 367 12.54 1.73 17.54
C LEU A 367 11.33 1.06 18.20
N PRO A 368 10.72 1.66 19.23
CA PRO A 368 9.45 1.21 19.78
C PRO A 368 8.36 1.07 18.70
N LYS A 369 7.37 0.21 18.94
CA LYS A 369 6.30 -0.06 17.95
C LYS A 369 5.51 1.20 17.59
N GLU A 370 5.25 2.04 18.59
CA GLU A 370 4.43 3.26 18.47
C GLU A 370 5.26 4.50 18.11
N ASP A 371 6.57 4.34 17.83
CA ASP A 371 7.42 5.45 17.40
C ASP A 371 7.03 5.89 15.97
N PRO A 372 6.65 7.18 15.75
CA PRO A 372 6.20 7.66 14.45
C PRO A 372 7.28 7.55 13.37
N ARG A 373 8.57 7.53 13.74
CA ARG A 373 9.68 7.37 12.79
C ARG A 373 9.75 5.96 12.22
N LYS A 374 9.17 4.96 12.90
CA LYS A 374 9.28 3.54 12.54
C LYS A 374 8.62 3.20 11.21
N PHE A 375 9.38 2.56 10.33
CA PHE A 375 8.87 1.89 9.13
C PHE A 375 8.49 0.45 9.48
N SER A 376 7.28 0.03 9.11
CA SER A 376 6.72 -1.25 9.53
C SER A 376 5.88 -1.89 8.42
N LEU A 377 5.99 -3.22 8.29
CA LEU A 377 5.20 -4.02 7.35
C LEU A 377 4.16 -4.92 8.06
N ARG A 378 3.80 -4.57 9.31
CA ARG A 378 3.02 -5.43 10.21
C ARG A 378 1.51 -5.40 10.00
N THR A 379 0.97 -4.31 9.46
CA THR A 379 -0.46 -4.16 9.14
C THR A 379 -0.59 -3.47 7.77
N PRO A 380 -1.72 -3.62 7.06
CA PRO A 380 -1.88 -3.02 5.73
C PRO A 380 -1.66 -1.51 5.75
N LEU A 381 -2.23 -0.80 6.73
CA LEU A 381 -2.06 0.65 6.89
C LEU A 381 -0.60 1.05 7.19
N LEU A 382 0.15 0.23 7.95
CA LEU A 382 1.57 0.49 8.21
C LEU A 382 2.42 0.24 6.95
N VAL A 383 2.09 -0.80 6.18
CA VAL A 383 2.70 -1.04 4.86
C VAL A 383 2.42 0.17 3.96
N ALA A 384 1.17 0.63 3.88
CA ALA A 384 0.77 1.81 3.12
C ALA A 384 1.56 3.06 3.50
N SER A 385 1.63 3.36 4.80
CA SER A 385 2.43 4.47 5.32
C SER A 385 3.91 4.36 4.94
N ALA A 386 4.53 3.18 5.12
CA ALA A 386 5.93 2.95 4.79
C ALA A 386 6.21 3.15 3.30
N TYR A 387 5.38 2.57 2.42
CA TYR A 387 5.52 2.69 0.97
C TYR A 387 5.30 4.14 0.52
N LYS A 388 4.28 4.83 1.04
CA LYS A 388 3.98 6.23 0.73
C LYS A 388 5.09 7.18 1.14
N ARG A 389 5.67 7.02 2.34
CA ARG A 389 6.80 7.84 2.83
C ARG A 389 8.04 7.68 1.96
N VAL A 390 8.35 6.47 1.51
CA VAL A 390 9.49 6.23 0.61
C VAL A 390 9.20 6.71 -0.81
N TRP A 391 7.96 6.57 -1.30
CA TRP A 391 7.60 6.91 -2.66
C TRP A 391 7.44 8.42 -2.90
N ASN A 392 6.76 9.13 -1.99
CA ASN A 392 6.43 10.55 -2.18
C ASN A 392 7.57 11.50 -1.80
N HIS A 393 8.65 11.00 -1.18
CA HIS A 393 9.80 11.84 -0.86
C HIS A 393 10.61 12.16 -2.13
N GLU A 394 11.12 13.39 -2.27
CA GLU A 394 11.89 13.87 -3.42
C GLU A 394 13.09 12.96 -3.76
N ASN A 395 13.88 12.59 -2.74
CA ASN A 395 14.99 11.64 -2.87
C ASN A 395 14.62 10.16 -2.70
N GLY A 396 13.33 9.86 -2.68
CA GLY A 396 12.81 8.53 -2.43
C GLY A 396 13.09 7.49 -3.53
N TRP A 397 12.49 6.32 -3.37
CA TRP A 397 12.68 5.18 -4.27
C TRP A 397 11.45 4.93 -5.15
N PRO A 398 11.64 4.51 -6.41
CA PRO A 398 12.91 4.46 -7.15
C PRO A 398 13.50 5.86 -7.43
N THR A 399 14.83 5.92 -7.59
CA THR A 399 15.52 7.19 -7.88
C THR A 399 15.29 7.66 -9.32
N SER A 400 15.41 8.97 -9.56
CA SER A 400 15.32 9.58 -10.91
C SER A 400 16.18 8.83 -11.94
N LYS A 401 17.45 8.55 -11.60
CA LYS A 401 18.39 7.82 -12.46
C LYS A 401 17.89 6.41 -12.82
N ARG A 402 17.29 5.69 -11.87
CA ARG A 402 16.74 4.34 -12.11
C ARG A 402 15.50 4.40 -13.00
N ILE A 403 14.62 5.36 -12.77
CA ILE A 403 13.43 5.59 -13.60
C ILE A 403 13.83 5.84 -15.06
N VAL A 404 14.74 6.80 -15.31
CA VAL A 404 15.23 7.10 -16.67
C VAL A 404 15.86 5.87 -17.31
N GLN A 405 16.73 5.17 -16.57
CA GLN A 405 17.38 3.97 -17.06
C GLN A 405 16.38 2.91 -17.53
N ASP A 406 15.31 2.67 -16.76
CA ASP A 406 14.34 1.62 -17.08
C ASP A 406 13.33 2.06 -18.14
N ILE A 407 12.94 3.35 -18.19
CA ILE A 407 12.17 3.91 -19.32
C ILE A 407 12.97 3.78 -20.63
N ASN A 408 14.27 4.08 -20.61
CA ASN A 408 15.12 3.99 -21.81
C ASN A 408 15.31 2.55 -22.32
N ARG A 409 14.98 1.52 -21.52
CA ARG A 409 14.98 0.11 -21.94
C ARG A 409 13.71 -0.31 -22.67
N VAL A 410 12.60 0.40 -22.49
CA VAL A 410 11.30 0.04 -23.06
C VAL A 410 11.36 -0.08 -24.60
N PRO A 411 12.01 0.84 -25.34
CA PRO A 411 12.13 0.69 -26.79
C PRO A 411 12.97 -0.52 -27.22
N THR A 412 13.97 -0.90 -26.43
CA THR A 412 14.73 -2.15 -26.66
C THR A 412 13.84 -3.37 -26.48
N ALA A 413 12.88 -3.33 -25.55
CA ALA A 413 11.89 -4.39 -25.40
C ALA A 413 10.93 -4.47 -26.59
N TRP A 414 10.50 -3.32 -27.15
CA TRP A 414 9.71 -3.31 -28.39
C TRP A 414 10.47 -3.93 -29.56
N GLN A 415 11.74 -3.56 -29.73
CA GLN A 415 12.60 -4.12 -30.77
C GLN A 415 12.75 -5.63 -30.60
N LEU A 416 12.98 -6.12 -29.38
CA LEU A 416 13.07 -7.55 -29.12
C LEU A 416 11.77 -8.30 -29.49
N VAL A 417 10.60 -7.71 -29.23
CA VAL A 417 9.32 -8.31 -29.63
C VAL A 417 9.15 -8.31 -31.15
N TYR A 418 9.58 -7.24 -31.82
CA TYR A 418 9.59 -7.17 -33.28
C TYR A 418 10.50 -8.24 -33.89
N ASP A 419 11.75 -8.32 -33.45
CA ASP A 419 12.77 -9.25 -33.96
C ASP A 419 12.36 -10.72 -33.78
N ASN A 420 11.56 -11.00 -32.75
CA ASN A 420 11.04 -12.34 -32.48
C ASN A 420 9.60 -12.55 -32.96
N GLU A 421 9.10 -11.70 -33.87
CA GLU A 421 7.82 -11.86 -34.53
C GLU A 421 6.63 -11.98 -33.56
N GLY A 422 6.71 -11.27 -32.44
CA GLY A 422 5.68 -11.26 -31.39
C GLY A 422 5.72 -12.44 -30.44
N LEU A 423 6.64 -13.40 -30.61
CA LEU A 423 6.79 -14.56 -29.74
C LEU A 423 7.17 -14.14 -28.32
N ASN A 424 6.68 -14.91 -27.34
CA ASN A 424 7.19 -14.81 -25.98
C ASN A 424 8.58 -15.47 -25.94
N THR A 425 9.63 -14.71 -26.22
CA THR A 425 10.99 -15.21 -26.05
C THR A 425 11.25 -15.41 -24.57
N GLY A 426 11.71 -16.60 -24.21
CA GLY A 426 11.91 -17.06 -22.84
C GLY A 426 12.92 -16.27 -22.00
N LYS A 427 13.09 -14.95 -22.16
CA LYS A 427 13.16 -14.09 -20.98
C LYS A 427 11.80 -14.19 -20.31
N ALA A 428 11.60 -15.32 -19.64
CA ALA A 428 10.50 -15.46 -18.75
C ALA A 428 10.55 -14.26 -17.80
N ALA A 429 9.61 -13.34 -17.95
CA ALA A 429 9.03 -12.62 -16.83
C ALA A 429 8.30 -13.65 -15.93
N ASN A 430 8.96 -14.76 -15.62
CA ASN A 430 8.65 -15.54 -14.44
C ASN A 430 9.11 -14.64 -13.31
N GLY A 431 8.19 -14.28 -12.40
CA GLY A 431 8.49 -13.68 -11.10
C GLY A 431 9.40 -14.53 -10.20
N HIS A 432 10.23 -15.40 -10.77
CA HIS A 432 11.28 -16.18 -10.13
C HIS A 432 12.58 -16.02 -10.93
N ARG A 433 13.46 -15.17 -10.37
CA ARG A 433 14.85 -14.89 -10.79
C ARG A 433 15.79 -16.12 -10.82
N GLY A 434 15.34 -17.31 -11.21
CA GLY A 434 16.05 -18.57 -10.95
C GLY A 434 16.39 -19.44 -12.14
N ASP A 435 15.65 -19.37 -13.26
CA ASP A 435 15.61 -20.54 -14.15
C ASP A 435 16.46 -20.39 -15.41
N ALA A 436 16.64 -19.18 -15.96
CA ALA A 436 17.61 -18.94 -17.03
C ALA A 436 19.07 -19.19 -16.56
N GLN A 437 19.38 -18.87 -15.30
CA GLN A 437 20.67 -19.22 -14.68
C GLN A 437 20.79 -20.71 -14.32
N ARG A 438 19.68 -21.48 -14.31
CA ARG A 438 19.71 -22.94 -14.12
C ARG A 438 19.83 -23.69 -15.44
N ALA A 439 19.20 -23.20 -16.51
CA ALA A 439 19.32 -23.78 -17.85
C ALA A 439 20.75 -23.61 -18.43
N ALA A 440 21.43 -22.51 -18.13
CA ALA A 440 22.83 -22.28 -18.52
C ALA A 440 23.85 -23.07 -17.66
N LYS A 441 23.42 -23.84 -16.65
CA LYS A 441 24.29 -24.66 -15.80
C LYS A 441 24.27 -26.13 -16.23
N THR A 442 24.78 -26.39 -17.43
CA THR A 442 25.13 -27.75 -17.86
C THR A 442 26.47 -28.24 -17.31
N ASN A 443 27.22 -27.44 -16.52
CA ASN A 443 28.40 -27.91 -15.81
C ASN A 443 28.24 -27.82 -14.28
N ARG A 444 27.79 -28.93 -13.69
CA ARG A 444 27.82 -29.18 -12.24
C ARG A 444 29.28 -29.36 -11.81
N ARG A 445 30.01 -28.28 -11.46
CA ARG A 445 31.23 -28.36 -10.62
C ARG A 445 31.74 -27.04 -10.01
N ASN A 446 31.17 -25.88 -10.33
CA ASN A 446 31.61 -24.60 -9.74
C ASN A 446 30.65 -24.11 -8.64
N TRP A 447 30.65 -24.78 -7.49
CA TRP A 447 30.20 -24.19 -6.22
C TRP A 447 31.42 -23.55 -5.56
N GLY A 448 31.62 -22.24 -5.79
CA GLY A 448 32.77 -21.55 -5.19
C GLY A 448 33.24 -20.28 -5.89
N GLY A 449 32.41 -19.63 -6.72
CA GLY A 449 32.77 -18.31 -7.23
C GLY A 449 32.77 -17.30 -6.08
N ALA A 450 33.93 -16.71 -5.78
CA ALA A 450 34.07 -15.61 -4.83
C ALA A 450 33.06 -14.52 -5.19
N ARG A 451 31.94 -14.46 -4.47
CA ARG A 451 31.07 -13.29 -4.53
C ARG A 451 31.85 -12.15 -3.90
N LYS A 452 32.44 -11.28 -4.72
CA LYS A 452 32.72 -9.92 -4.27
C LYS A 452 31.38 -9.36 -3.79
N LYS A 453 31.24 -9.22 -2.47
CA LYS A 453 30.12 -8.51 -1.85
C LYS A 453 30.11 -7.16 -2.56
N LYS A 454 29.06 -6.83 -3.32
CA LYS A 454 28.89 -5.43 -3.73
C LYS A 454 28.88 -4.65 -2.43
N GLU A 455 29.87 -3.78 -2.25
CA GLU A 455 29.85 -2.80 -1.17
C GLU A 455 28.48 -2.15 -1.24
N ILE A 456 27.73 -2.27 -0.14
CA ILE A 456 26.45 -1.61 -0.04
C ILE A 456 26.83 -0.14 0.06
N PRO A 457 26.50 0.70 -0.93
CA PRO A 457 26.92 2.09 -0.89
C PRO A 457 26.31 2.70 0.39
N MET A 458 27.17 3.09 1.35
CA MET A 458 26.70 3.67 2.63
C MET A 458 26.13 5.08 2.44
N ASP A 459 26.29 5.64 1.24
CA ASP A 459 25.74 6.91 0.74
C ASP A 459 24.30 6.77 0.19
N VAL A 460 23.68 5.59 0.30
CA VAL A 460 22.29 5.40 -0.09
C VAL A 460 21.37 6.28 0.76
N TRP A 461 20.47 6.99 0.08
CA TRP A 461 19.47 7.83 0.73
C TRP A 461 18.54 7.04 1.67
N TYR A 462 18.33 7.61 2.87
CA TYR A 462 17.33 7.23 3.85
C TYR A 462 16.41 8.41 4.12
N HIS A 463 15.12 8.13 4.31
CA HIS A 463 14.17 9.09 4.88
C HIS A 463 14.71 9.65 6.20
N PRO A 464 14.53 10.95 6.50
CA PRO A 464 15.03 11.59 7.73
C PRO A 464 14.77 10.75 8.99
N ASP A 465 13.52 10.34 9.20
CA ASP A 465 13.12 9.43 10.29
C ASP A 465 13.91 8.11 10.38
N ALA A 466 14.25 7.51 9.24
CA ALA A 466 15.06 6.29 9.21
C ALA A 466 16.56 6.59 9.40
N ARG A 467 17.02 7.76 8.94
CA ARG A 467 18.41 8.21 9.09
C ARG A 467 18.74 8.48 10.56
N GLU A 468 17.89 9.25 11.24
CA GLU A 468 18.02 9.52 12.68
C GLU A 468 18.07 8.22 13.48
N ALA A 469 17.14 7.31 13.22
CA ALA A 469 17.10 6.01 13.89
C ALA A 469 18.36 5.17 13.64
N LEU A 470 18.90 5.23 12.42
CA LEU A 470 20.12 4.52 12.06
C LEU A 470 21.34 5.11 12.79
N ASP A 471 21.42 6.43 12.90
CA ASP A 471 22.54 7.11 13.57
C ASP A 471 22.46 6.91 15.10
N GLU A 472 21.27 6.91 15.70
CA GLU A 472 21.04 6.45 17.09
C GLU A 472 21.50 5.00 17.28
N PHE A 473 21.15 4.10 16.35
CA PHE A 473 21.57 2.71 16.39
C PHE A 473 23.10 2.57 16.32
N LYS A 474 23.75 3.31 15.42
CA LYS A 474 25.22 3.33 15.32
C LYS A 474 25.84 3.80 16.63
N LYS A 475 25.33 4.89 17.22
CA LYS A 475 25.83 5.43 18.50
C LYS A 475 25.69 4.40 19.63
N ARG A 476 24.52 3.77 19.76
CA ARG A 476 24.28 2.73 20.77
C ARG A 476 25.16 1.50 20.55
N SER A 477 25.32 1.07 19.30
CA SER A 477 26.20 -0.06 18.97
C SER A 477 27.65 0.28 19.29
N LYS A 478 28.14 1.46 18.91
CA LYS A 478 29.48 1.94 19.23
C LYS A 478 29.73 1.94 20.75
N GLN A 479 28.81 2.47 21.54
CA GLN A 479 28.93 2.48 23.00
C GLN A 479 28.98 1.05 23.60
N ILE A 480 28.18 0.11 23.09
CA ILE A 480 28.20 -1.29 23.56
C ILE A 480 29.53 -2.00 23.24
N TYR A 481 30.12 -1.71 22.07
CA TYR A 481 31.33 -2.42 21.63
C TYR A 481 32.63 -1.78 22.13
N TYR A 482 32.68 -0.46 22.24
CA TYR A 482 33.90 0.29 22.55
C TYR A 482 33.89 0.94 23.96
N GLY A 483 32.77 0.92 24.68
CA GLY A 483 32.68 1.47 26.04
C GLY A 483 32.75 3.00 26.08
N ASP A 484 33.17 3.55 27.23
CA ASP A 484 33.31 5.00 27.48
C ASP A 484 34.63 5.58 26.92
N ASP A 485 35.54 4.75 26.42
CA ASP A 485 36.84 5.18 25.85
C ASP A 485 36.72 5.75 24.41
N TYR A 486 35.49 5.98 23.93
CA TYR A 486 35.25 6.58 22.62
C TYR A 486 35.38 8.11 22.70
N ILE A 487 36.54 8.62 22.28
CA ILE A 487 36.74 10.04 21.97
C ILE A 487 36.12 10.29 20.60
N ASP A 488 35.11 11.16 20.52
CA ASP A 488 34.54 11.61 19.25
C ASP A 488 35.52 12.59 18.61
N SER A 489 36.57 12.06 17.98
CA SER A 489 37.45 12.88 17.14
C SER A 489 36.76 13.04 15.79
N GLU A 490 35.89 14.05 15.67
CA GLU A 490 35.42 14.53 14.37
C GLU A 490 36.55 15.16 13.50
N GLU A 491 37.82 15.10 13.94
CA GLU A 491 39.01 15.57 13.22
C GLU A 491 40.12 14.51 13.12
N ALA A 492 39.80 13.24 12.85
CA ALA A 492 40.81 12.28 12.37
C ALA A 492 40.65 12.12 10.86
N ASP A 493 41.49 12.84 10.12
CA ASP A 493 41.58 12.80 8.67
C ASP A 493 41.61 11.36 8.15
N LEU A 494 40.71 11.07 7.22
CA LEU A 494 40.58 9.79 6.51
C LEU A 494 41.80 9.45 5.62
N GLU A 495 42.88 10.23 5.67
CA GLU A 495 44.13 9.99 4.94
C GLU A 495 45.17 9.19 5.74
N GLU A 496 45.09 9.11 7.08
CA GLU A 496 46.18 8.51 7.88
C GLU A 496 46.09 6.98 8.06
N LEU A 497 45.00 6.36 7.59
CA LEU A 497 44.80 4.89 7.64
C LEU A 497 45.30 4.14 6.40
N LEU A 498 46.03 4.82 5.50
CA LEU A 498 46.58 4.26 4.26
C LEU A 498 48.11 4.42 4.13
N VAL A 499 48.85 4.40 5.24
CA VAL A 499 50.31 4.15 5.20
C VAL A 499 50.59 2.77 5.77
N MET A 500 50.42 1.74 4.93
CA MET A 500 51.16 0.49 5.13
C MET A 500 52.58 0.71 4.62
N ASP A 501 53.53 0.68 5.54
CA ASP A 501 54.97 0.72 5.31
C ASP A 501 55.40 -0.41 4.34
N PRO A 502 56.01 -0.11 3.17
CA PRO A 502 56.37 -1.13 2.18
C PRO A 502 57.54 -2.05 2.59
N ASP A 503 58.27 -1.75 3.68
CA ASP A 503 59.56 -2.38 3.95
C ASP A 503 59.54 -3.53 4.97
N ALA A 504 58.36 -4.05 5.35
CA ALA A 504 58.26 -5.21 6.26
C ALA A 504 58.37 -6.58 5.55
N VAL A 505 59.14 -6.67 4.46
CA VAL A 505 59.50 -7.93 3.79
C VAL A 505 61.03 -8.07 3.77
N GLU A 506 61.62 -8.45 4.89
CA GLU A 506 62.92 -9.12 4.90
C GLU A 506 63.16 -9.82 6.25
N GLN A 507 63.89 -10.95 6.19
CA GLN A 507 64.19 -11.96 7.23
C GLN A 507 63.12 -13.05 7.35
N GLY A 508 63.26 -14.27 6.80
CA GLY A 508 64.46 -15.05 6.50
C GLY A 508 64.59 -16.15 7.56
N ASP A 509 64.25 -17.39 7.21
CA ASP A 509 65.05 -18.56 7.60
C ASP A 509 64.71 -19.81 6.79
N THR A 510 65.78 -20.54 6.52
CA THR A 510 66.08 -21.50 5.46
C THR A 510 65.81 -22.98 5.80
N VAL A 511 65.32 -23.71 4.79
CA VAL A 511 65.83 -25.00 4.23
C VAL A 511 65.71 -26.28 5.09
N GLU A 512 65.04 -27.30 4.53
CA GLU A 512 65.68 -28.61 4.23
C GLU A 512 64.87 -29.43 3.22
N GLU A 513 65.50 -29.72 2.09
CA GLU A 513 65.14 -30.77 1.13
C GLU A 513 65.47 -32.15 1.72
N VAL A 514 64.60 -33.14 1.49
CA VAL A 514 65.02 -34.54 1.40
C VAL A 514 64.37 -35.18 0.17
N GLN A 515 65.25 -35.79 -0.63
CA GLN A 515 65.02 -36.43 -1.92
C GLN A 515 64.30 -37.79 -1.80
N GLY A 516 63.49 -38.10 -2.83
CA GLY A 516 63.50 -39.36 -3.58
C GLY A 516 62.99 -40.66 -2.94
N VAL A 517 62.13 -41.38 -3.66
CA VAL A 517 62.38 -42.74 -4.20
C VAL A 517 61.05 -43.32 -4.76
N GLU A 518 61.09 -43.68 -6.05
CA GLU A 518 60.49 -44.84 -6.75
C GLU A 518 59.12 -45.37 -6.27
N GLY A 519 58.07 -45.52 -7.08
CA GLY A 519 58.02 -46.18 -8.38
C GLY A 519 57.04 -47.36 -8.28
N ASN A 520 55.90 -47.32 -8.97
CA ASN A 520 55.25 -48.50 -9.57
C ASN A 520 53.91 -48.13 -10.24
N THR A 521 53.85 -48.36 -11.54
CA THR A 521 52.64 -48.74 -12.28
C THR A 521 52.87 -50.19 -12.71
N PRO A 522 51.88 -51.10 -12.55
CA PRO A 522 51.08 -51.53 -13.70
C PRO A 522 49.59 -51.73 -13.27
N GLY A 523 48.56 -51.63 -14.11
CA GLY A 523 48.33 -52.23 -15.42
C GLY A 523 47.09 -53.14 -15.34
N SER A 524 46.36 -53.28 -16.46
CA SER A 524 45.22 -54.19 -16.73
C SER A 524 43.86 -53.80 -16.13
N GLU A 525 42.69 -54.09 -16.70
CA GLU A 525 42.20 -54.45 -18.04
C GLU A 525 40.65 -54.39 -17.94
N ALA A 526 40.00 -54.26 -19.10
CA ALA A 526 38.62 -54.64 -19.46
C ALA A 526 37.56 -54.96 -18.37
N THR A 527 36.37 -54.38 -18.51
CA THR A 527 35.22 -55.07 -19.14
C THR A 527 34.03 -54.13 -19.36
N GLU A 528 33.40 -54.32 -20.53
CA GLU A 528 32.05 -53.89 -20.87
C GLU A 528 31.03 -54.53 -19.94
N ASP A 529 29.94 -53.82 -19.62
CA ASP A 529 28.64 -54.50 -19.58
C ASP A 529 27.49 -53.54 -19.89
N GLN A 530 26.69 -53.99 -20.85
CA GLN A 530 25.46 -53.40 -21.33
C GLN A 530 24.34 -53.71 -20.34
N VAL A 531 23.40 -52.78 -20.14
CA VAL A 531 22.06 -53.13 -19.65
C VAL A 531 21.04 -52.34 -20.47
N GLU A 532 20.40 -53.05 -21.41
CA GLU A 532 19.09 -52.72 -21.95
C GLU A 532 18.05 -52.73 -20.81
N VAL A 533 17.11 -51.78 -20.86
CA VAL A 533 15.82 -51.96 -20.21
C VAL A 533 14.72 -51.57 -21.19
N SER A 534 13.84 -52.55 -21.36
CA SER A 534 12.58 -52.60 -22.11
C SER A 534 11.49 -51.66 -21.60
#